data_AF-A0A1M7YT39-F1
#
_entry.id   AF-A0A1M7YT39-F1
#
_cell.length_a   1.000
_cell.length_b   1.000
_cell.length_c   1.000
_cell.angle_alpha   90.00
_cell.angle_beta   90.00
_cell.angle_gamma   90.00
#
_symmetry.space_group_name_H-M   'P 1'
#
loop_
_entity.id
_entity.type
_entity.pdbx_description
1 polymer ?
#
loop_
_entity_poly.entity_id
_entity_poly.type
_entity_poly.pdbx_seq_one_letter_code
_entity_poly.pdbx_strand_id
1 'polypeptide(L)'
;MDDSKLRAVGRLQQVEEKMRDRLGQQLDTMRQRQQNMQEQLEQLADLKSHSGQSARSVPALNSALLMNLNRVDQMLQKMLSHHEQEEALMEAECHSVQKVLEHKHARVKGLEQALERWRTRKNYEKARKEQKLVEDMINARCRKRDP
;
A
#
# COMPACT_ATOMS: atom_id res chain seq x y z
N MET A 1 -13.92 -32.18 -1.87
CA MET A 1 -13.95 -30.80 -2.41
C MET A 1 -13.16 -30.81 -3.72
N ASP A 2 -13.69 -30.24 -4.81
CA ASP A 2 -13.13 -30.42 -6.16
C ASP A 2 -11.77 -29.70 -6.30
N ASP A 3 -10.76 -30.39 -6.83
CA ASP A 3 -9.41 -29.84 -7.05
C ASP A 3 -9.40 -28.64 -8.01
N SER A 4 -10.45 -28.47 -8.80
CA SER A 4 -10.69 -27.28 -9.61
C SER A 4 -10.95 -26.03 -8.75
N LYS A 5 -11.75 -26.16 -7.68
CA LYS A 5 -12.13 -25.04 -6.79
C LYS A 5 -10.93 -24.57 -5.96
N LEU A 6 -10.13 -25.49 -5.43
CA LEU A 6 -8.92 -25.16 -4.68
C LEU A 6 -7.88 -24.43 -5.56
N ARG A 7 -7.72 -24.87 -6.82
CA ARG A 7 -6.84 -24.20 -7.79
C ARG A 7 -7.38 -22.84 -8.23
N ALA A 8 -8.70 -22.70 -8.39
CA ALA A 8 -9.31 -21.43 -8.74
C ALA A 8 -9.11 -20.38 -7.63
N VAL A 9 -9.33 -20.75 -6.37
CA VAL A 9 -9.12 -19.83 -5.24
C VAL A 9 -7.64 -19.53 -5.03
N GLY A 10 -6.73 -20.50 -5.24
CA GLY A 10 -5.29 -20.24 -5.24
C GLY A 10 -4.85 -19.23 -6.31
N ARG A 11 -5.43 -19.30 -7.53
CA ARG A 11 -5.18 -18.30 -8.58
C ARG A 11 -5.73 -16.93 -8.21
N LEU A 12 -6.92 -16.89 -7.60
CA LEU A 12 -7.53 -15.64 -7.15
C LEU A 12 -6.70 -14.97 -6.04
N GLN A 13 -6.14 -15.75 -5.10
CA GLN A 13 -5.19 -15.25 -4.11
C GLN A 13 -3.98 -14.59 -4.77
N GLN A 14 -3.32 -15.27 -5.72
CA GLN A 14 -2.14 -14.72 -6.40
C GLN A 14 -2.44 -13.42 -7.17
N VAL A 15 -3.63 -13.31 -7.76
CA VAL A 15 -4.05 -12.07 -8.44
C VAL A 15 -4.23 -10.94 -7.44
N GLU A 16 -4.89 -11.19 -6.31
CA GLU A 16 -5.09 -10.18 -5.26
C GLU A 16 -3.77 -9.77 -4.59
N GLU A 17 -2.83 -10.71 -4.39
CA GLU A 17 -1.47 -10.40 -3.92
C GLU A 17 -0.74 -9.47 -4.88
N LYS A 18 -0.74 -9.79 -6.19
CA LYS A 18 -0.11 -8.92 -7.19
C LYS A 18 -0.75 -7.53 -7.24
N MET A 19 -2.07 -7.43 -7.09
CA MET A 19 -2.76 -6.14 -7.03
C MET A 19 -2.38 -5.36 -5.77
N ARG A 20 -2.33 -6.02 -4.61
CA ARG A 20 -1.86 -5.43 -3.35
C ARG A 20 -0.43 -4.91 -3.50
N ASP A 21 0.47 -5.70 -4.07
CA ASP A 21 1.88 -5.33 -4.19
C ASP A 21 2.07 -4.13 -5.14
N ARG A 22 1.31 -4.07 -6.24
CA ARG A 22 1.28 -2.90 -7.14
C ARG A 22 0.78 -1.65 -6.42
N LEU A 23 -0.31 -1.76 -5.65
CA LEU A 23 -0.84 -0.65 -4.87
C LEU A 23 0.16 -0.19 -3.80
N GLY A 24 0.89 -1.13 -3.17
CA GLY A 24 1.96 -0.83 -2.23
C GLY A 24 3.07 -0.01 -2.89
N GLN A 25 3.57 -0.46 -4.04
CA GLN A 25 4.57 0.29 -4.83
C GLN A 25 4.08 1.69 -5.20
N GLN A 26 2.83 1.81 -5.65
CA GLN A 26 2.25 3.12 -5.97
C GLN A 26 2.20 4.03 -4.73
N LEU A 27 1.75 3.52 -3.58
CA LEU A 27 1.73 4.29 -2.34
C LEU A 27 3.14 4.75 -1.92
N ASP A 28 4.14 3.90 -2.05
CA ASP A 28 5.53 4.25 -1.72
C ASP A 28 6.05 5.35 -2.63
N THR A 29 5.77 5.28 -3.94
CA THR A 29 6.14 6.36 -4.88
C THR A 29 5.42 7.68 -4.57
N MET A 30 4.17 7.64 -4.13
CA MET A 30 3.41 8.83 -3.74
C MET A 30 3.99 9.45 -2.47
N ARG A 31 4.32 8.62 -1.47
CA ARG A 31 4.99 9.09 -0.24
C ARG A 31 6.35 9.70 -0.52
N GLN A 32 7.13 9.11 -1.43
CA GLN A 32 8.41 9.70 -1.83
C GLN A 32 8.23 11.05 -2.54
N ARG A 33 7.21 11.19 -3.40
CA ARG A 33 6.86 12.48 -4.01
C ARG A 33 6.44 13.51 -2.97
N GLN A 34 5.66 13.10 -1.96
CA GLN A 34 5.24 13.96 -0.86
C GLN A 34 6.45 14.48 -0.09
N GLN A 35 7.40 13.61 0.25
CA GLN A 35 8.65 14.01 0.92
C GLN A 35 9.43 15.04 0.11
N ASN A 36 9.63 14.80 -1.19
CA ASN A 36 10.32 15.74 -2.07
C ASN A 36 9.59 17.10 -2.16
N MET A 37 8.26 17.10 -2.17
CA MET A 37 7.46 18.32 -2.21
C MET A 37 7.56 19.09 -0.89
N GLN A 38 7.63 18.39 0.24
CA GLN A 38 7.84 18.97 1.56
C GLN A 38 9.23 19.64 1.67
N GLU A 39 10.28 19.01 1.13
CA GLU A 39 11.61 19.63 1.02
C GLU A 39 11.58 20.90 0.17
N GLN A 40 10.82 20.92 -0.94
CA GLN A 40 10.66 22.10 -1.78
C GLN A 40 9.93 23.24 -1.06
N LEU A 41 8.91 22.92 -0.26
CA LEU A 41 8.20 23.88 0.57
C LEU A 41 9.13 24.54 1.60
N GLU A 42 9.97 23.74 2.25
CA GLU A 42 10.96 24.23 3.21
C GLU A 42 11.96 25.18 2.53
N GLN A 43 12.48 24.80 1.36
CA GLN A 43 13.36 25.67 0.56
C GLN A 43 12.69 26.98 0.13
N LEU A 44 11.41 26.94 -0.26
CA LEU A 44 10.65 28.14 -0.62
C LEU A 44 10.39 29.06 0.57
N ALA A 45 10.10 28.48 1.74
CA ALA A 45 9.93 29.22 2.99
C ALA A 45 11.23 29.91 3.40
N ASP A 46 12.36 29.21 3.27
CA ASP A 46 13.69 29.77 3.48
C ASP A 46 14.00 30.89 2.49
N LEU A 47 13.78 30.70 1.20
CA LEU A 47 13.98 31.76 0.20
C LEU A 47 13.17 33.02 0.52
N LYS A 48 11.94 32.85 0.99
CA LYS A 48 11.09 33.97 1.40
C LYS A 48 11.64 34.68 2.64
N SER A 49 12.11 33.93 3.65
CA SER A 49 12.69 34.52 4.87
C SER A 49 13.96 35.32 4.55
N HIS A 50 14.83 34.79 3.70
CA HIS A 50 16.07 35.45 3.26
C HIS A 50 15.80 36.67 2.38
N SER A 51 14.81 36.63 1.50
CA SER A 51 14.40 37.78 0.67
C SER A 51 13.92 38.94 1.55
N GLY A 52 13.12 38.65 2.58
CA GLY A 52 12.66 39.65 3.55
C GLY A 52 13.78 40.24 4.41
N GLN A 53 14.80 39.45 4.76
CA GLN A 53 15.99 39.93 5.49
C GLN A 53 16.90 40.79 4.62
N SER A 54 17.16 40.37 3.38
CA SER A 54 17.94 41.15 2.40
C SER A 54 17.31 42.51 2.13
N ALA A 55 15.97 42.59 2.07
CA ALA A 55 15.27 43.86 1.91
C ALA A 55 15.53 44.87 3.06
N ARG A 56 15.78 44.38 4.28
CA ARG A 56 16.02 45.21 5.47
C ARG A 56 17.47 45.66 5.62
N SER A 57 18.42 45.00 4.95
CA SER A 57 19.85 45.29 5.05
C SER A 57 20.37 46.26 3.99
N VAL A 58 19.56 46.66 3.01
CA VAL A 58 20.00 47.59 1.94
C VAL A 58 19.93 49.04 2.43
N PRO A 59 21.07 49.78 2.47
CA PRO A 59 21.12 51.14 3.04
C PRO A 59 20.48 52.22 2.16
N ALA A 60 20.21 51.94 0.88
CA ALA A 60 19.49 52.83 -0.04
C ALA A 60 18.50 52.05 -0.91
N LEU A 61 17.20 52.21 -0.65
CA LEU A 61 16.13 51.55 -1.39
C LEU A 61 15.72 52.40 -2.59
N ASN A 62 16.02 51.92 -3.80
CA ASN A 62 15.48 52.50 -5.04
C ASN A 62 14.05 51.96 -5.30
N SER A 63 13.16 52.79 -5.86
CA SER A 63 11.81 52.41 -6.30
C SER A 63 11.78 51.11 -7.11
N ALA A 64 12.71 50.94 -8.05
CA ALA A 64 12.81 49.72 -8.86
C ALA A 64 13.12 48.47 -8.00
N LEU A 65 13.96 48.61 -6.97
CA LEU A 65 14.29 47.53 -6.05
C LEU A 65 13.09 47.15 -5.18
N LEU A 66 12.36 48.14 -4.66
CA LEU A 66 11.13 47.91 -3.88
C LEU A 66 10.04 47.22 -4.69
N MET A 67 9.82 47.63 -5.93
CA MET A 67 8.85 46.97 -6.83
C MET A 67 9.26 45.52 -7.12
N ASN A 68 10.54 45.27 -7.35
CA ASN A 68 11.05 43.91 -7.59
C ASN A 68 10.89 43.02 -6.35
N LEU A 69 11.23 43.52 -5.17
CA LEU A 69 11.05 42.79 -3.91
C LEU A 69 9.58 42.45 -3.66
N ASN A 70 8.67 43.39 -3.88
CA ASN A 70 7.24 43.15 -3.74
C ASN A 70 6.73 42.10 -4.74
N ARG A 71 7.21 42.15 -5.99
CA ARG A 71 6.88 41.14 -7.01
C ARG A 71 7.39 39.75 -6.64
N VAL A 72 8.61 39.65 -6.13
CA VAL A 72 9.20 38.38 -5.66
C VAL A 72 8.44 37.84 -4.46
N ASP A 73 8.10 38.67 -3.47
CA ASP A 73 7.34 38.27 -2.30
C ASP A 73 5.94 37.76 -2.67
N GLN A 74 5.23 38.47 -3.55
CA GLN A 74 3.94 38.00 -4.07
C GLN A 74 4.05 36.66 -4.82
N MET A 75 5.13 36.47 -5.59
CA MET A 75 5.36 35.23 -6.34
C MET A 75 5.66 34.05 -5.40
N LEU A 76 6.53 34.26 -4.41
CA LEU A 76 6.85 33.27 -3.38
C LEU A 76 5.62 32.93 -2.54
N GLN A 77 4.82 33.93 -2.15
CA GLN A 77 3.58 33.71 -1.42
C GLN A 77 2.59 32.85 -2.21
N LYS A 78 2.41 33.13 -3.50
CA LYS A 78 1.52 32.33 -4.37
C LYS A 78 2.04 30.91 -4.52
N MET A 79 3.34 30.73 -4.74
CA MET A 79 3.94 29.40 -4.86
C MET A 79 3.78 28.60 -3.56
N LEU A 80 4.04 29.19 -2.39
CA LEU A 80 3.82 28.54 -1.10
C LEU A 80 2.37 28.09 -0.93
N SER A 81 1.41 28.99 -1.14
CA SER A 81 -0.01 28.64 -1.00
C SER A 81 -0.46 27.54 -1.97
N HIS A 82 0.12 27.50 -3.18
CA HIS A 82 -0.18 26.46 -4.16
C HIS A 82 0.39 25.12 -3.72
N HIS A 83 1.65 25.08 -3.29
CA HIS A 83 2.30 23.84 -2.85
C HIS A 83 1.69 23.29 -1.57
N GLU A 84 1.26 24.15 -0.63
CA GLU A 84 0.52 23.73 0.57
C GLU A 84 -0.82 23.05 0.20
N GLN A 85 -1.52 23.58 -0.81
CA GLN A 85 -2.75 22.96 -1.31
C GLN A 85 -2.47 21.63 -2.02
N GLU A 86 -1.43 21.56 -2.84
CA GLU A 86 -1.01 20.32 -3.50
C GLU A 86 -0.57 19.25 -2.49
N GLU A 87 0.13 19.62 -1.43
CA GLU A 87 0.52 18.72 -0.35
C GLU A 87 -0.71 18.15 0.35
N ALA A 88 -1.69 19.00 0.70
CA ALA A 88 -2.92 18.55 1.33
C ALA A 88 -3.73 17.60 0.44
N LEU A 89 -3.78 17.87 -0.87
CA LEU A 89 -4.41 16.97 -1.84
C LEU A 89 -3.65 15.63 -1.93
N MET A 90 -2.33 15.67 -2.03
CA MET A 90 -1.49 14.48 -2.11
C MET A 90 -1.60 13.64 -0.84
N GLU A 91 -1.63 14.27 0.33
CA GLU A 91 -1.84 13.60 1.61
C GLU A 91 -3.20 12.91 1.66
N ALA A 92 -4.27 13.57 1.22
CA ALA A 92 -5.61 12.97 1.14
C ALA A 92 -5.64 11.76 0.18
N GLU A 93 -4.98 11.86 -0.97
CA GLU A 93 -4.85 10.76 -1.91
C GLU A 93 -4.06 9.58 -1.31
N CYS A 94 -2.91 9.84 -0.68
CA CYS A 94 -2.12 8.84 0.05
C CYS A 94 -2.96 8.10 1.09
N HIS A 95 -3.74 8.83 1.90
CA HIS A 95 -4.65 8.24 2.88
C HIS A 95 -5.74 7.37 2.23
N SER A 96 -6.28 7.79 1.08
CA SER A 96 -7.28 7.03 0.35
C SER A 96 -6.71 5.71 -0.18
N VAL A 97 -5.52 5.75 -0.78
CA VAL A 97 -4.82 4.57 -1.33
C VAL A 97 -4.42 3.62 -0.20
N GLN A 98 -3.96 4.16 0.93
CA GLN A 98 -3.64 3.37 2.12
C GLN A 98 -4.85 2.59 2.64
N LYS A 99 -6.04 3.21 2.73
CA LYS A 99 -7.26 2.49 3.13
C LYS A 99 -7.63 1.38 2.16
N VAL A 100 -7.46 1.61 0.86
CA VAL A 100 -7.69 0.58 -0.17
C VAL A 100 -6.69 -0.57 0.00
N LEU A 101 -5.42 -0.26 0.25
CA LEU A 101 -4.37 -1.24 0.48
C LEU A 101 -4.65 -2.09 1.73
N GLU A 102 -5.09 -1.48 2.83
CA GLU A 102 -5.50 -2.18 4.06
C GLU A 102 -6.65 -3.14 3.79
N HIS A 103 -7.68 -2.70 3.07
CA HIS A 103 -8.80 -3.56 2.67
C HIS A 103 -8.33 -4.74 1.80
N LYS A 104 -7.46 -4.48 0.82
CA LYS A 104 -6.87 -5.53 -0.02
C LYS A 104 -6.03 -6.51 0.79
N HIS A 105 -5.27 -6.03 1.76
CA HIS A 105 -4.48 -6.88 2.65
C HIS A 105 -5.38 -7.79 3.49
N ALA A 106 -6.46 -7.25 4.06
CA ALA A 106 -7.46 -8.05 4.79
C ALA A 106 -8.11 -9.12 3.89
N ARG A 107 -8.41 -8.79 2.63
CA ARG A 107 -8.98 -9.73 1.65
C ARG A 107 -8.01 -10.87 1.30
N VAL A 108 -6.74 -10.57 1.06
CA VAL A 108 -5.70 -11.61 0.83
C VAL A 108 -5.59 -12.53 2.03
N LYS A 109 -5.50 -11.99 3.25
CA LYS A 109 -5.45 -12.76 4.49
C LYS A 109 -6.68 -13.66 4.68
N GLY A 110 -7.87 -13.19 4.31
CA GLY A 110 -9.09 -13.99 4.32
C GLY A 110 -9.03 -15.17 3.35
N LEU A 111 -8.50 -14.96 2.14
CA LEU A 111 -8.33 -16.02 1.14
C LEU A 111 -7.28 -17.05 1.57
N GLU A 112 -6.18 -16.62 2.17
CA GLU A 112 -5.15 -17.50 2.75
C GLU A 112 -5.76 -18.42 3.82
N GLN A 113 -6.51 -17.85 4.77
CA GLN A 113 -7.17 -18.63 5.82
C GLN A 113 -8.18 -19.63 5.24
N ALA A 114 -8.95 -19.23 4.24
CA ALA A 114 -9.90 -20.12 3.58
C ALA A 114 -9.19 -21.29 2.87
N LEU A 115 -8.11 -20.99 2.13
CA LEU A 115 -7.30 -22.00 1.46
C LEU A 115 -6.66 -22.98 2.43
N GLU A 116 -6.15 -22.50 3.56
CA GLU A 116 -5.54 -23.35 4.58
C GLU A 116 -6.55 -24.30 5.23
N ARG A 117 -7.74 -23.79 5.57
CA ARG A 117 -8.86 -24.61 6.07
C ARG A 117 -9.26 -25.69 5.05
N TRP A 118 -9.30 -25.33 3.78
CA TRP A 118 -9.68 -26.24 2.71
C TRP A 118 -8.62 -27.32 2.44
N ARG A 119 -7.34 -26.96 2.49
CA ARG A 119 -6.21 -27.91 2.40
C ARG A 119 -6.24 -28.89 3.57
N THR A 120 -6.41 -28.38 4.78
CA THR A 120 -6.53 -29.21 6.00
C THR A 120 -7.67 -30.21 5.89
N ARG A 121 -8.86 -29.75 5.45
CA ARG A 121 -10.02 -30.63 5.24
C ARG A 121 -9.76 -31.68 4.16
N LYS A 122 -9.13 -31.31 3.05
CA LYS A 122 -8.77 -32.26 1.98
C LYS A 122 -7.79 -33.32 2.48
N ASN A 123 -6.77 -32.91 3.23
CA ASN A 123 -5.77 -33.82 3.80
C ASN A 123 -6.40 -34.78 4.80
N TYR A 124 -7.31 -34.29 5.65
CA TYR A 124 -8.07 -35.12 6.57
C TYR A 124 -8.96 -36.14 5.83
N GLU A 125 -9.69 -35.71 4.79
CA GLU A 125 -10.51 -36.62 3.97
C GLU A 125 -9.66 -37.69 3.27
N LYS A 126 -8.44 -37.35 2.83
CA LYS A 126 -7.50 -38.29 2.23
C LYS A 126 -7.00 -39.31 3.25
N ALA A 127 -6.52 -38.84 4.41
CA ALA A 127 -6.04 -39.69 5.49
C ALA A 127 -7.13 -40.65 6.00
N ARG A 128 -8.36 -40.16 6.14
CA ARG A 128 -9.51 -40.98 6.54
C ARG A 128 -9.83 -42.09 5.54
N LYS A 129 -9.73 -41.82 4.24
CA LYS A 129 -9.92 -42.83 3.18
C LYS A 129 -8.82 -43.88 3.20
N GLU A 130 -7.56 -43.46 3.37
CA GLU A 130 -6.41 -44.35 3.49
C GLU A 130 -6.53 -45.24 4.74
N GLN A 131 -6.91 -44.67 5.87
CA GLN A 131 -7.16 -45.42 7.11
C GLN A 131 -8.25 -46.47 6.92
N LYS A 132 -9.38 -46.10 6.31
CA LYS A 132 -10.46 -47.04 6.03
C LYS A 132 -10.01 -48.20 5.13
N LEU A 133 -9.22 -47.92 4.09
CA LEU A 133 -8.68 -48.97 3.21
C LEU A 133 -7.79 -49.94 3.98
N VAL A 134 -6.96 -49.44 4.90
CA VAL A 134 -6.12 -50.28 5.77
C VAL A 134 -6.98 -51.13 6.71
N GLU A 135 -8.01 -50.54 7.33
CA GLU A 135 -8.95 -51.26 8.20
C GLU A 135 -9.71 -52.36 7.42
N ASP A 136 -10.19 -52.06 6.22
CA ASP A 136 -10.86 -53.02 5.34
C ASP A 136 -9.92 -54.16 4.94
N MET A 137 -8.64 -53.88 4.66
CA MET A 137 -7.62 -54.90 4.39
C MET A 137 -7.35 -55.79 5.60
N ILE A 138 -7.27 -55.22 6.81
CA ILE A 138 -7.07 -55.99 8.04
C ILE A 138 -8.28 -56.88 8.29
N ASN A 139 -9.49 -56.33 8.22
CA ASN A 139 -10.74 -57.07 8.41
C ASN A 139 -10.89 -58.22 7.39
N ALA A 140 -10.55 -57.98 6.12
CA ALA A 140 -10.56 -59.02 5.09
C ALA A 140 -9.55 -60.15 5.36
N ARG A 141 -8.41 -59.83 5.99
CA ARG A 141 -7.42 -60.84 6.40
C ARG A 141 -7.87 -61.61 7.65
N CYS A 142 -8.44 -60.94 8.65
CA CYS A 142 -8.97 -61.58 9.84
C CYS A 142 -10.11 -62.56 9.51
N ARG A 143 -11.05 -62.15 8.65
CA ARG A 143 -12.16 -63.02 8.18
C ARG A 143 -11.70 -64.27 7.42
N LYS A 144 -10.49 -64.29 6.86
CA LYS A 144 -9.90 -65.48 6.20
C LYS A 144 -9.16 -66.41 7.17
N ARG A 145 -8.96 -65.97 8.42
CA ARG A 145 -8.18 -66.67 9.44
C ARG A 145 -9.05 -67.25 10.56
N ASP A 146 -10.31 -66.83 10.66
CA ASP A 146 -11.33 -67.49 11.46
C ASP A 146 -11.85 -68.72 10.68
N PRO A 147 -11.64 -69.96 11.18
CA PRO A 147 -12.17 -71.19 10.59
C PRO A 147 -13.68 -71.36 10.75
#